data_AF-A0A2K2V488-F1
#
_entry.id   AF-A0A2K2V488-F1
#
_cell.length_a   1.000
_cell.length_b   1.000
_cell.length_c   1.000
_cell.angle_alpha   90.00
_cell.angle_beta   90.00
_cell.angle_gamma   90.00
#
_symmetry.space_group_name_H-M   'P 1'
#
loop_
_entity.id
_entity.type
_entity.pdbx_description
1 polymer ?
#
loop_
_entity_poly.entity_id
_entity_poly.type
_entity_poly.pdbx_seq_one_letter_code
_entity_poly.pdbx_strand_id
1 'polypeptide(L)'
;MSPEELSVLALRHRRDADLYVFGSVLSGKATALSDIDVLIVADVTDDEKARLKADVMRKMGFSPAKIHVVSEKEFKKWYLRFINEIERI
;
A
#
# COMPACT_ATOMS: atom_id res chain seq x y z
N MET A 1 7.38 -9.02 -5.95
CA MET A 1 7.79 -8.26 -4.76
C MET A 1 6.99 -8.79 -3.60
N SER A 2 7.64 -9.20 -2.50
CA SER A 2 6.95 -9.61 -1.28
C SER A 2 6.47 -8.37 -0.48
N PRO A 3 5.52 -8.53 0.46
CA PRO A 3 5.11 -7.43 1.33
C PRO A 3 6.29 -6.79 2.08
N GLU A 4 7.27 -7.59 2.53
CA GLU A 4 8.45 -7.12 3.26
C GLU A 4 9.37 -6.25 2.38
N GLU A 5 9.57 -6.63 1.11
CA GLU A 5 10.34 -5.83 0.16
C GLU A 5 9.68 -4.47 -0.12
N LEU A 6 8.35 -4.41 -0.08
CA LEU A 6 7.59 -3.19 -0.22
C LEU A 6 7.70 -2.30 1.03
N SER A 7 7.63 -2.89 2.23
CA SER A 7 7.90 -2.20 3.49
C SER A 7 9.26 -1.53 3.49
N VAL A 8 10.31 -2.26 3.08
CA VAL A 8 11.66 -1.68 2.99
C VAL A 8 11.71 -0.52 1.99
N LEU A 9 10.99 -0.60 0.88
CA LEU A 9 10.96 0.48 -0.11
C LEU A 9 10.22 1.71 0.41
N ALA A 10 9.07 1.54 1.06
CA ALA A 10 8.30 2.63 1.63
C ALA A 10 9.07 3.36 2.75
N LEU A 11 9.72 2.61 3.64
CA LEU A 11 10.51 3.16 4.74
C LEU A 11 11.75 3.95 4.29
N ARG A 12 12.24 3.71 3.06
CA ARG A 12 13.32 4.53 2.46
C ARG A 12 12.84 5.94 2.08
N HIS A 13 11.58 6.08 1.68
CA HIS A 13 10.98 7.37 1.36
C HIS A 13 10.50 8.08 2.63
N ARG A 14 9.92 7.33 3.58
CA ARG A 14 9.30 7.91 4.78
C ARG A 14 9.40 6.93 5.95
N ARG A 15 10.23 7.25 6.96
CA ARG A 15 10.58 6.35 8.07
C ARG A 15 9.45 6.07 9.05
N ASP A 16 8.47 6.97 9.08
CA ASP A 16 7.28 6.97 9.92
C ASP A 16 6.03 6.47 9.16
N ALA A 17 6.21 5.87 7.98
CA ALA A 17 5.12 5.25 7.25
C ALA A 17 4.66 3.96 7.94
N ASP A 18 3.35 3.83 8.12
CA ASP A 18 2.72 2.56 8.48
C ASP A 18 2.30 1.81 7.21
N LEU A 19 2.57 0.51 7.15
CA LEU A 19 2.20 -0.32 6.02
C LEU A 19 1.18 -1.36 6.42
N TYR A 20 0.23 -1.58 5.51
CA TYR A 20 -0.81 -2.55 5.69
C TYR A 20 -1.08 -3.31 4.40
N VAL A 21 -1.36 -4.60 4.55
CA VAL A 21 -1.88 -5.48 3.49
C VAL A 21 -3.35 -5.72 3.76
N PHE A 22 -4.16 -5.76 2.72
CA PHE A 22 -5.59 -5.99 2.85
C PHE A 22 -6.17 -6.60 1.58
N GLY A 23 -7.47 -6.87 1.61
CA GLY A 23 -8.18 -7.42 0.45
C GLY A 23 -7.79 -8.86 0.16
N SER A 24 -7.84 -9.23 -1.14
CA SER A 24 -7.77 -10.64 -1.53
C SER A 24 -6.41 -11.29 -1.26
N VAL A 25 -5.34 -10.49 -1.08
CA VAL A 25 -4.01 -10.94 -0.65
C VAL A 25 -4.05 -11.64 0.70
N LEU A 26 -4.79 -11.12 1.68
CA LEU A 26 -4.92 -11.76 3.01
C LEU A 26 -5.72 -13.07 2.95
N SER A 27 -6.71 -13.14 2.06
CA SER A 27 -7.60 -14.30 1.94
C SER A 27 -7.01 -15.50 1.19
N GLY A 28 -5.78 -15.37 0.65
CA GLY A 28 -5.16 -16.37 -0.23
C GLY A 28 -5.88 -16.57 -1.57
N LYS A 29 -6.94 -15.77 -1.84
CA LYS A 29 -7.75 -15.80 -3.06
C LYS A 29 -7.43 -14.61 -3.95
N ALA A 30 -6.14 -14.32 -4.13
CA ALA A 30 -5.67 -13.29 -5.06
C ALA A 30 -6.19 -13.63 -6.47
N THR A 31 -7.27 -12.99 -6.88
CA THR A 31 -7.82 -13.08 -8.23
C THR A 31 -7.36 -11.85 -9.02
N ALA A 32 -7.31 -11.94 -10.34
CA ALA A 32 -6.95 -10.81 -11.22
C ALA A 32 -7.91 -9.59 -11.12
N LEU A 33 -8.97 -9.69 -10.31
CA LEU A 33 -9.96 -8.65 -10.01
C LEU A 33 -9.80 -8.03 -8.62
N SER A 34 -8.74 -8.37 -7.86
CA SER A 34 -8.47 -7.86 -6.50
C SER A 34 -8.53 -6.33 -6.43
N ASP A 35 -9.38 -5.81 -5.55
CA ASP A 35 -9.67 -4.38 -5.55
C ASP A 35 -8.61 -3.51 -4.86
N ILE A 36 -7.83 -3.99 -3.87
CA ILE A 36 -6.69 -3.25 -3.29
C ILE A 36 -5.65 -4.18 -2.61
N ASP A 37 -4.35 -3.89 -2.75
CA ASP A 37 -3.26 -4.82 -2.37
C ASP A 37 -2.28 -4.32 -1.28
N VAL A 38 -1.87 -3.04 -1.22
CA VAL A 38 -1.08 -2.50 -0.08
C VAL A 38 -1.42 -1.03 0.20
N LEU A 39 -1.60 -0.69 1.48
CA LEU A 39 -1.81 0.67 1.98
C LEU A 39 -0.54 1.16 2.67
N ILE A 40 -0.06 2.34 2.28
CA ILE A 40 1.01 3.07 2.93
C ILE A 40 0.37 4.32 3.54
N VAL A 41 0.36 4.39 4.87
CA VAL A 41 -0.18 5.52 5.62
C VAL A 41 0.99 6.40 6.04
N ALA A 42 1.09 7.56 5.41
CA ALA A 42 2.14 8.53 5.68
C ALA A 42 1.69 9.92 5.23
N ASP A 43 1.99 10.93 6.04
CA ASP A 43 1.80 12.32 5.64
C ASP A 43 2.97 12.75 4.74
N VAL A 44 2.72 12.70 3.43
CA VAL A 44 3.69 13.01 2.39
C VAL A 44 3.11 14.05 1.44
N THR A 45 4.00 14.81 0.81
CA THR A 45 3.65 15.71 -0.30
C THR A 45 3.22 14.91 -1.54
N ASP A 46 2.49 15.55 -2.46
CA ASP A 46 2.09 14.92 -3.73
C ASP A 46 3.29 14.45 -4.56
N ASP A 47 4.40 15.20 -4.52
CA ASP A 47 5.65 14.84 -5.19
C ASP A 47 6.30 13.59 -4.59
N GLU A 48 6.35 13.48 -3.25
CA GLU A 48 6.86 12.28 -2.57
C GLU A 48 5.96 11.07 -2.85
N LYS A 49 4.64 11.26 -2.83
CA LYS A 49 3.66 10.24 -3.21
C LYS A 49 3.86 9.75 -4.65
N ALA A 50 4.09 10.66 -5.59
CA ALA A 50 4.37 10.32 -6.99
C ALA A 50 5.70 9.56 -7.14
N ARG A 51 6.76 10.00 -6.46
CA ARG A 51 8.07 9.33 -6.46
C ARG A 51 7.99 7.91 -5.89
N LEU A 52 7.34 7.75 -4.74
CA LEU A 52 7.14 6.45 -4.10
C LEU A 52 6.38 5.51 -5.02
N LYS A 53 5.25 5.96 -5.60
CA LYS A 53 4.48 5.15 -6.55
C LYS A 53 5.32 4.72 -7.75
N ALA A 54 6.07 5.65 -8.35
CA ALA A 54 6.91 5.36 -9.50
C ALA A 54 8.04 4.35 -9.17
N ASP A 55 8.67 4.47 -8.01
CA ASP A 55 9.69 3.51 -7.54
C ASP A 55 9.11 2.11 -7.35
N VAL A 56 7.92 2.02 -6.73
CA VAL A 56 7.32 0.71 -6.53
C VAL A 56 6.88 0.09 -7.85
N MET A 57 6.26 0.88 -8.75
CA MET A 57 5.88 0.40 -10.09
C MET A 57 7.09 -0.13 -10.88
N ARG A 58 8.23 0.58 -10.82
CA ARG A 58 9.48 0.12 -11.46
C ARG A 58 9.95 -1.23 -10.95
N LYS A 59 9.79 -1.50 -9.65
CA LYS A 59 10.22 -2.77 -9.05
C LYS A 59 9.19 -3.90 -9.20
N MET A 60 7.89 -3.60 -9.18
CA MET A 60 6.84 -4.61 -9.29
C MET A 60 6.58 -5.09 -10.73
N GLY A 61 6.90 -4.26 -11.74
CA GLY A 61 6.61 -4.59 -13.14
C GLY A 61 5.10 -4.65 -13.41
N PHE A 62 4.66 -5.56 -14.31
CA PHE A 62 3.24 -5.81 -14.62
C PHE A 62 2.53 -6.64 -13.53
N SER A 63 2.58 -6.16 -12.29
CA SER A 63 1.80 -6.78 -11.20
C SER A 63 0.36 -6.25 -11.22
N PRO A 64 -0.65 -7.11 -10.99
CA PRO A 64 -2.03 -6.64 -10.77
C PRO A 64 -2.19 -5.90 -9.43
N ALA A 65 -1.18 -5.92 -8.56
CA ALA A 65 -1.25 -5.34 -7.23
C ALA A 65 -1.32 -3.80 -7.25
N LYS A 66 -2.33 -3.22 -6.60
CA LYS A 66 -2.52 -1.76 -6.44
C LYS A 66 -1.93 -1.25 -5.13
N ILE A 67 -1.25 -0.11 -5.22
CA ILE A 67 -0.64 0.57 -4.07
C ILE A 67 -1.34 1.89 -3.80
N HIS A 68 -1.71 2.06 -2.54
CA HIS A 68 -2.40 3.23 -2.05
C HIS A 68 -1.49 3.95 -1.06
N VAL A 69 -1.22 5.23 -1.31
CA VAL A 69 -0.47 6.09 -0.39
C VAL A 69 -1.44 7.16 0.10
N VAL A 70 -1.68 7.19 1.40
CA VAL A 70 -2.76 7.98 2.00
C VAL A 70 -2.27 8.66 3.28
N SER A 71 -2.89 9.80 3.61
CA SER A 71 -2.71 10.43 4.92
C SER A 71 -3.36 9.61 6.03
N GLU A 72 -2.95 9.86 7.27
CA GLU A 72 -3.56 9.23 8.45
C GLU A 72 -5.07 9.53 8.54
N LYS A 73 -5.47 10.72 8.12
CA LYS A 73 -6.87 11.16 8.06
C LYS A 73 -7.68 10.35 7.04
N GLU A 74 -7.15 10.16 5.83
CA GLU A 74 -7.81 9.35 4.79
C GLU A 74 -7.90 7.89 5.21
N PHE A 75 -6.85 7.34 5.81
CA PHE A 75 -6.85 5.99 6.35
C PHE A 75 -8.00 5.78 7.35
N LYS A 76 -8.06 6.63 8.38
CA LYS A 76 -9.05 6.51 9.46
C LYS A 76 -10.47 6.81 9.02
N LYS A 77 -10.68 7.80 8.14
CA LYS A 77 -12.02 8.29 7.79
C LYS A 77 -12.64 7.62 6.55
N TRP A 78 -11.81 7.05 5.69
CA TRP A 78 -12.27 6.42 4.45
C TRP A 78 -11.92 4.94 4.44
N TYR A 79 -10.64 4.58 4.42
CA TYR A 79 -10.22 3.20 4.15
C TYR A 79 -10.73 2.20 5.19
N LEU A 80 -10.61 2.50 6.49
CA LEU A 80 -11.12 1.61 7.55
C LEU A 80 -12.64 1.35 7.50
N ARG A 81 -13.42 2.13 6.74
CA ARG A 81 -14.86 1.92 6.57
C ARG A 81 -15.21 0.90 5.48
N PHE A 82 -14.30 0.67 4.54
CA PHE A 82 -14.52 -0.19 3.38
C PHE A 82 -13.67 -1.46 3.41
N ILE A 83 -12.69 -1.53 4.30
CA ILE A 83 -11.80 -2.68 4.45
C ILE A 83 -12.34 -3.56 5.57
N ASN A 84 -12.72 -4.79 5.22
CA ASN A 84 -13.16 -5.80 6.19
C ASN A 84 -12.00 -6.39 6.99
N GLU A 85 -10.87 -6.68 6.33
CA GLU A 85 -9.69 -7.30 6.92
C GLU A 85 -8.43 -6.57 6.45
N ILE A 86 -7.58 -6.21 7.41
CA ILE A 86 -6.33 -5.49 7.19
C ILE A 86 -5.28 -5.97 8.21
N GLU A 87 -4.05 -6.16 7.76
CA GLU A 87 -2.93 -6.58 8.59
C GLU A 87 -1.78 -5.58 8.45
N ARG A 88 -1.17 -5.19 9.56
CA ARG A 88 0.01 -4.34 9.58
C ARG A 88 1.26 -5.20 9.38
N ILE A 89 2.16 -4.75 8.50
CA ILE A 89 3.42 -5.44 8.16
C ILE A 89 4.65 -4.57 8.40
#